data_AF-L9LUL0-F1
#
_entry.id   AF-L9LUL0-F1
#
_cell.length_a   1.000
_cell.length_b   1.000
_cell.length_c   1.000
_cell.angle_alpha   90.00
_cell.angle_beta   90.00
_cell.angle_gamma   90.00
#
_symmetry.space_group_name_H-M   'P 1'
#
loop_
_entity.id
_entity.type
_entity.pdbx_description
1 polymer ?
#
loop_
_entity_poly.entity_id
_entity_poly.type
_entity_poly.pdbx_seq_one_letter_code
_entity_poly.pdbx_strand_id
1 'polypeptide(L)'
;MIEIHHKADIVFPFHQIGEPEWEVKTQRILQSFADLNDDEVASPINIDEIDQLELRLKTTLPVSLKIFYQTFGIADIGEELQQFDDIGYLKDIWAAAPEYAPEFTSKDVEVLPHLITFSDYLGNGNMFCFHDISKEVYYFDHDDRPYLTKIFDDVDEYLKCCLILLQSDLFGDAIPDQVEQWVEDMVIELIGDQKLKKWRY
;
A
#
# COMPACT_ATOMS: atom_id res chain seq x y z
N MET A 1 -2.14 -19.62 11.52
CA MET A 1 -3.24 -19.27 10.61
C MET A 1 -4.31 -18.49 11.37
N ILE A 2 -4.66 -17.31 10.88
CA ILE A 2 -5.84 -16.55 11.26
C ILE A 2 -7.04 -17.19 10.54
N GLU A 3 -8.15 -17.37 11.26
CA GLU A 3 -9.44 -17.77 10.71
C GLU A 3 -10.49 -16.81 11.30
N ILE A 4 -11.21 -16.10 10.45
CA ILE A 4 -12.18 -15.09 10.87
C ILE A 4 -13.58 -15.69 10.90
N HIS A 5 -14.15 -15.81 12.10
CA HIS A 5 -15.53 -16.21 12.32
C HIS A 5 -16.41 -15.01 12.73
N HIS A 6 -15.79 -13.99 13.32
CA HIS A 6 -16.42 -12.79 13.85
C HIS A 6 -15.56 -11.55 13.56
N LYS A 7 -16.16 -10.35 13.48
CA LYS A 7 -15.44 -9.08 13.29
C LYS A 7 -14.30 -8.87 14.30
N ALA A 8 -14.44 -9.37 15.53
CA ALA A 8 -13.42 -9.26 16.57
C ALA A 8 -12.17 -10.13 16.34
N ASP A 9 -12.22 -11.08 15.39
CA ASP A 9 -11.09 -11.94 15.04
C ASP A 9 -10.10 -11.23 14.09
N ILE A 10 -10.54 -10.14 13.43
CA ILE A 10 -9.70 -9.31 12.56
C ILE A 10 -8.59 -8.69 13.40
N VAL A 11 -7.35 -8.92 12.98
CA VAL A 11 -6.18 -8.41 13.66
C VAL A 11 -5.90 -6.99 13.19
N PHE A 12 -6.00 -6.03 14.09
CA PHE A 12 -5.49 -4.68 13.84
C PHE A 12 -3.94 -4.72 13.89
N PRO A 13 -3.23 -4.40 12.80
CA PRO A 13 -1.81 -4.72 12.69
C PRO A 13 -0.94 -3.83 13.59
N PHE A 14 -1.15 -2.52 13.55
CA PHE A 14 -0.41 -1.51 14.33
C PHE A 14 -1.07 -0.14 14.21
N HIS A 15 -0.77 0.79 15.12
CA HIS A 15 -1.04 2.21 14.91
C HIS A 15 0.10 2.90 14.15
N GLN A 16 1.34 2.58 14.51
CA GLN A 16 2.56 3.07 13.86
C GLN A 16 3.61 1.95 13.76
N ILE A 17 4.32 1.85 12.64
CA ILE A 17 5.42 0.90 12.49
C ILE A 17 6.54 1.21 13.50
N GLY A 18 7.05 0.16 14.15
CA GLY A 18 8.04 0.26 15.22
C GLY A 18 7.46 0.22 16.64
N GLU A 19 6.14 0.24 16.80
CA GLU A 19 5.51 0.11 18.12
C GLU A 19 5.57 -1.34 18.67
N PRO A 20 5.47 -1.58 19.99
CA PRO A 20 5.47 -2.93 20.51
C PRO A 20 4.44 -3.85 19.82
N GLU A 21 4.87 -5.08 19.48
CA GLU A 21 4.08 -6.12 18.82
C GLU A 21 3.72 -5.90 17.34
N TRP A 22 4.11 -4.77 16.72
CA TRP A 22 3.79 -4.52 15.30
C TRP A 22 4.30 -5.65 14.39
N GLU A 23 5.54 -6.12 14.64
CA GLU A 23 6.18 -7.20 13.87
C GLU A 23 5.40 -8.51 14.02
N VAL A 24 5.00 -8.84 15.25
CA VAL A 24 4.32 -10.10 15.57
C VAL A 24 2.93 -10.15 14.92
N LYS A 25 2.18 -9.04 15.00
CA LYS A 25 0.84 -8.95 14.41
C LYS A 25 0.89 -8.96 12.89
N THR A 26 1.80 -8.19 12.31
CA THR A 26 1.99 -8.11 10.85
C THR A 26 2.48 -9.44 10.29
N GLN A 27 3.49 -10.08 10.90
CA GLN A 27 3.96 -11.41 10.50
C GLN A 27 2.83 -12.44 10.54
N ARG A 28 1.96 -12.38 11.57
CA ARG A 28 0.83 -13.31 11.68
C ARG A 28 -0.16 -13.15 10.53
N ILE A 29 -0.44 -11.91 10.11
CA ILE A 29 -1.32 -11.63 8.97
C ILE A 29 -0.69 -12.15 7.68
N LEU A 30 0.53 -11.70 7.36
CA LEU A 30 1.26 -12.08 6.15
C LEU A 30 1.43 -13.61 6.04
N GLN A 31 1.83 -14.27 7.13
CA GLN A 31 1.98 -15.73 7.13
C GLN A 31 0.65 -16.45 6.92
N SER A 32 -0.45 -15.94 7.48
CA SER A 32 -1.76 -16.59 7.30
C SER A 32 -2.24 -16.49 5.86
N PHE A 33 -1.95 -15.37 5.20
CA PHE A 33 -2.26 -15.20 3.77
C PHE A 33 -1.34 -16.03 2.88
N ALA A 34 -0.04 -16.07 3.17
CA ALA A 34 0.91 -16.93 2.46
C ALA A 34 0.53 -18.43 2.58
N ASP A 35 0.23 -18.88 3.81
CA ASP A 35 -0.20 -20.26 4.07
C ASP A 35 -1.50 -20.61 3.30
N LEU A 36 -2.45 -19.67 3.17
CA LEU A 36 -3.69 -19.87 2.43
C LEU A 36 -3.43 -20.08 0.93
N ASN A 37 -2.41 -19.41 0.38
CA ASN A 37 -2.08 -19.42 -1.04
C ASN A 37 -0.97 -20.43 -1.41
N ASP A 38 -0.50 -21.24 -0.45
CA ASP A 38 0.66 -22.14 -0.62
C ASP A 38 1.92 -21.39 -1.10
N ASP A 39 2.13 -20.21 -0.53
CA ASP A 39 3.24 -19.30 -0.84
C ASP A 39 4.13 -19.04 0.39
N GLU A 40 5.25 -18.36 0.18
CA GLU A 40 6.18 -17.95 1.22
C GLU A 40 6.10 -16.43 1.49
N VAL A 41 6.29 -16.05 2.75
CA VAL A 41 6.48 -14.64 3.10
C VAL A 41 7.80 -14.12 2.51
N ALA A 42 7.77 -12.89 2.00
CA ALA A 42 8.95 -12.27 1.44
C ALA A 42 10.09 -12.14 2.46
N SER A 43 11.33 -12.14 1.96
CA SER A 43 12.52 -12.01 2.79
C SER A 43 12.83 -10.54 3.09
N PRO A 44 13.33 -10.22 4.30
CA PRO A 44 13.85 -8.89 4.63
C PRO A 44 14.82 -8.32 3.59
N ILE A 45 14.68 -7.04 3.26
CA ILE A 45 15.58 -6.33 2.35
C ILE A 45 16.75 -5.71 3.12
N ASN A 46 17.96 -5.83 2.57
CA ASN A 46 19.14 -5.22 3.15
C ASN A 46 19.08 -3.69 3.06
N ILE A 47 19.55 -3.00 4.10
CA ILE A 47 19.66 -1.54 4.12
C ILE A 47 20.49 -1.02 2.95
N ASP A 48 21.53 -1.74 2.51
CA ASP A 48 22.35 -1.32 1.38
C ASP A 48 21.54 -1.19 0.08
N GLU A 49 20.55 -2.06 -0.14
CA GLU A 49 19.66 -2.02 -1.32
C GLU A 49 18.68 -0.84 -1.24
N ILE A 50 18.16 -0.56 -0.05
CA ILE A 50 17.33 0.62 0.22
C ILE A 50 18.14 1.91 0.00
N ASP A 51 19.39 1.95 0.46
CA ASP A 51 20.27 3.09 0.29
C ASP A 51 20.60 3.32 -1.20
N GLN A 52 20.77 2.26 -2.01
CA GLN A 52 20.92 2.39 -3.46
C GLN A 52 19.66 2.96 -4.13
N LEU A 53 18.48 2.52 -3.68
CA LEU A 53 17.20 3.06 -4.16
C LEU A 53 17.07 4.56 -3.81
N GLU A 54 17.31 4.95 -2.57
CA GLU A 54 17.27 6.35 -2.13
C GLU A 54 18.27 7.22 -2.91
N LEU A 55 19.49 6.69 -3.17
CA LEU A 55 20.50 7.36 -3.98
C LEU A 55 20.03 7.58 -5.42
N ARG A 56 19.38 6.58 -6.03
CA ARG A 56 18.82 6.66 -7.38
C ARG A 56 17.70 7.70 -7.46
N LEU A 57 16.80 7.72 -6.47
CA LEU A 57 15.66 8.64 -6.39
C LEU A 57 16.06 10.06 -5.96
N LYS A 58 17.27 10.22 -5.40
CA LYS A 58 17.79 11.48 -4.82
C LYS A 58 16.89 12.03 -3.71
N THR A 59 16.19 11.14 -3.01
CA THR A 59 15.38 11.44 -1.83
C THR A 59 15.33 10.20 -0.95
N THR A 60 14.86 10.38 0.28
CA THR A 60 14.63 9.25 1.18
C THR A 60 13.27 8.60 0.93
N LEU A 61 13.13 7.31 1.21
CA LEU A 61 11.85 6.68 1.41
C LEU A 61 11.20 7.18 2.72
N PRO A 62 9.87 7.10 2.85
CA PRO A 62 9.20 7.21 4.13
C PRO A 62 9.81 6.23 5.15
N VAL A 63 10.03 6.68 6.39
CA VAL A 63 10.75 5.89 7.41
C VAL A 63 10.03 4.57 7.70
N SER A 64 8.70 4.60 7.80
CA SER A 64 7.87 3.42 8.00
C SER A 64 8.00 2.41 6.86
N LEU A 65 8.04 2.87 5.61
CA LEU A 65 8.26 2.02 4.43
C LEU A 65 9.62 1.32 4.48
N LYS A 66 10.68 2.04 4.91
CA LYS A 66 12.01 1.42 5.08
C LYS A 66 12.00 0.33 6.12
N ILE A 67 11.44 0.62 7.29
CA ILE A 67 11.36 -0.36 8.38
C ILE A 67 10.56 -1.57 7.91
N PHE A 68 9.44 -1.36 7.20
CA PHE A 68 8.67 -2.45 6.62
C PHE A 68 9.49 -3.32 5.67
N TYR A 69 10.19 -2.73 4.70
CA TYR A 69 11.05 -3.49 3.78
C TYR A 69 12.19 -4.23 4.51
N GLN A 70 12.79 -3.64 5.53
CA GLN A 70 13.83 -4.29 6.33
C GLN A 70 13.31 -5.44 7.22
N THR A 71 12.00 -5.53 7.43
CA THR A 71 11.40 -6.57 8.29
C THR A 71 10.67 -7.63 7.48
N PHE A 72 9.92 -7.23 6.45
CA PHE A 72 9.03 -8.09 5.67
C PHE A 72 9.34 -8.13 4.19
N GLY A 73 10.31 -7.33 3.73
CA GLY A 73 10.62 -7.19 2.32
C GLY A 73 9.46 -6.68 1.48
N ILE A 74 9.47 -7.04 0.20
CA ILE A 74 8.40 -6.71 -0.76
C ILE A 74 7.29 -7.76 -0.60
N ALA A 75 6.59 -7.70 0.54
CA ALA A 75 5.54 -8.64 0.89
C ALA A 75 4.26 -8.39 0.10
N ASP A 76 3.48 -9.45 -0.12
CA ASP A 76 2.09 -9.32 -0.56
C ASP A 76 1.23 -8.80 0.61
N ILE A 77 0.75 -7.56 0.46
CA ILE A 77 -0.07 -6.86 1.44
C ILE A 77 -1.54 -6.78 1.01
N GLY A 78 -1.95 -7.53 -0.03
CA GLY A 78 -3.23 -7.35 -0.73
C GLY A 78 -3.18 -6.28 -1.83
N GLU A 79 -2.00 -5.70 -2.02
CA GLU A 79 -1.60 -4.81 -3.10
C GLU A 79 -0.17 -5.19 -3.50
N GLU A 80 0.23 -4.88 -4.74
CA GLU A 80 1.55 -5.24 -5.23
C GLU A 80 2.55 -4.15 -4.85
N LEU A 81 3.39 -4.37 -3.84
CA LEU A 81 4.54 -3.49 -3.59
C LEU A 81 5.54 -3.63 -4.74
N GLN A 82 6.01 -2.50 -5.25
CA GLN A 82 6.86 -2.49 -6.44
C GLN A 82 8.26 -3.03 -6.17
N GLN A 83 8.81 -3.73 -7.15
CA GLN A 83 10.23 -4.05 -7.17
C GLN A 83 11.05 -2.75 -7.20
N PHE A 84 12.23 -2.79 -6.57
CA PHE A 84 13.05 -1.58 -6.44
C PHE A 84 13.51 -1.02 -7.78
N ASP A 85 13.58 -1.81 -8.84
CA ASP A 85 13.91 -1.32 -10.18
C ASP A 85 12.76 -0.55 -10.84
N ASP A 86 11.52 -0.87 -10.48
CA ASP A 86 10.29 -0.28 -11.06
C ASP A 86 9.88 1.02 -10.33
N ILE A 87 10.31 1.19 -9.07
CA ILE A 87 10.08 2.41 -8.30
C ILE A 87 10.70 3.62 -9.01
N GLY A 88 9.90 4.64 -9.30
CA GLY A 88 10.35 5.82 -10.01
C GLY A 88 9.41 7.01 -9.87
N TYR A 89 9.78 8.16 -10.42
CA TYR A 89 8.88 9.31 -10.44
C TYR A 89 7.75 9.07 -11.44
N LEU A 90 6.51 9.30 -11.01
CA LEU A 90 5.33 9.16 -11.85
C LEU A 90 5.40 10.05 -13.10
N LYS A 91 5.94 11.26 -12.98
CA LYS A 91 6.18 12.16 -14.14
C LYS A 91 7.07 11.54 -15.22
N ASP A 92 8.04 10.70 -14.84
CA ASP A 92 9.03 10.15 -15.77
C ASP A 92 8.42 8.95 -16.54
N ILE A 93 7.53 8.20 -15.88
CA ILE A 93 6.71 7.15 -16.52
C ILE A 93 5.88 7.75 -17.66
N TRP A 94 5.15 8.84 -17.39
CA TRP A 94 4.32 9.49 -18.41
C TRP A 94 5.12 10.27 -19.45
N ALA A 95 6.31 10.77 -19.10
CA ALA A 95 7.21 11.38 -20.07
C ALA A 95 7.78 10.36 -21.07
N ALA A 96 7.94 9.10 -20.66
CA ALA A 96 8.40 8.01 -21.52
C ALA A 96 7.30 7.51 -22.47
N ALA A 97 6.03 7.69 -22.11
CA ALA A 97 4.87 7.24 -22.86
C ALA A 97 3.78 8.34 -22.98
N PRO A 98 4.11 9.50 -23.58
CA PRO A 98 3.26 10.69 -23.55
C PRO A 98 1.92 10.51 -24.27
N GLU A 99 1.82 9.57 -25.21
CA GLU A 99 0.58 9.23 -25.91
C GLU A 99 -0.47 8.56 -25.00
N TYR A 100 -0.05 8.02 -23.86
CA TYR A 100 -0.93 7.42 -22.85
C TYR A 100 -1.04 8.29 -21.59
N ALA A 101 -0.36 9.44 -21.56
CA ALA A 101 -0.38 10.31 -20.40
C ALA A 101 -1.79 10.87 -20.15
N PRO A 102 -2.30 10.78 -18.90
CA PRO A 102 -3.54 11.41 -18.52
C PRO A 102 -3.51 12.93 -18.77
N GLU A 103 -4.68 13.50 -19.06
CA GLU A 103 -4.84 14.96 -19.11
C GLU A 103 -4.81 15.55 -17.70
N PHE A 104 -3.62 15.65 -17.12
CA PHE A 104 -3.41 16.20 -15.78
C PHE A 104 -3.98 17.62 -15.66
N THR A 105 -4.76 17.84 -14.61
CA THR A 105 -5.28 19.16 -14.28
C THR A 105 -4.15 20.06 -13.77
N SER A 106 -4.38 21.38 -13.68
CA SER A 106 -3.38 22.30 -13.11
C SER A 106 -2.98 21.91 -11.68
N LYS A 107 -3.92 21.36 -10.90
CA LYS A 107 -3.68 20.88 -9.54
C LYS A 107 -2.83 19.60 -9.54
N ASP A 108 -3.07 18.69 -10.48
CA ASP A 108 -2.26 17.48 -10.62
C ASP A 108 -0.81 17.85 -10.96
N VAL A 109 -0.60 18.82 -11.86
CA VAL A 109 0.72 19.30 -12.28
C VAL A 109 1.53 19.91 -11.12
N GLU A 110 0.88 20.43 -10.08
CA GLU A 110 1.58 20.91 -8.87
C GLU A 110 2.22 19.78 -8.07
N VAL A 111 1.59 18.60 -8.03
CA VAL A 111 2.02 17.46 -7.20
C VAL A 111 2.79 16.42 -8.00
N LEU A 112 2.42 16.18 -9.26
CA LEU A 112 2.99 15.16 -10.15
C LEU A 112 4.54 15.12 -10.18
N PRO A 113 5.28 16.24 -10.19
CA PRO A 113 6.74 16.20 -10.22
C PRO A 113 7.38 15.57 -8.98
N HIS A 114 6.62 15.44 -7.89
CA HIS A 114 7.05 15.00 -6.57
C HIS A 114 6.62 13.57 -6.21
N LEU A 115 5.79 12.95 -7.05
CA LEU A 115 5.24 11.63 -6.75
C LEU A 115 6.18 10.52 -7.21
N ILE A 116 6.55 9.65 -6.27
CA ILE A 116 7.35 8.46 -6.51
C ILE A 116 6.48 7.24 -6.25
N THR A 117 6.38 6.36 -7.23
CA THR A 117 5.57 5.14 -7.17
C THR A 117 6.19 4.13 -6.22
N PHE A 118 5.38 3.36 -5.50
CA PHE A 118 5.89 2.28 -4.65
C PHE A 118 4.96 1.07 -4.55
N SER A 119 3.75 1.16 -5.10
CA SER A 119 2.81 0.04 -5.16
C SER A 119 1.93 0.16 -6.39
N ASP A 120 1.62 -0.97 -7.01
CA ASP A 120 0.65 -1.10 -8.09
C ASP A 120 -0.66 -1.68 -7.55
N TYR A 121 -1.77 -1.13 -8.00
CA TYR A 121 -3.10 -1.64 -7.69
C TYR A 121 -3.45 -2.79 -8.64
N LEU A 122 -3.19 -4.01 -8.20
CA LEU A 122 -3.52 -5.24 -8.92
C LEU A 122 -3.06 -5.26 -10.40
N GLY A 123 -1.96 -4.57 -10.72
CA GLY A 123 -1.40 -4.45 -12.06
C GLY A 123 -2.31 -3.77 -13.10
N ASN A 124 -3.35 -3.05 -12.68
CA ASN A 124 -4.32 -2.45 -13.61
C ASN A 124 -3.88 -1.09 -14.18
N GLY A 125 -2.80 -0.50 -13.68
CA GLY A 125 -2.31 0.82 -14.07
C GLY A 125 -2.55 1.92 -13.02
N ASN A 126 -3.39 1.66 -12.01
CA ASN A 126 -3.49 2.50 -10.83
C ASN A 126 -2.31 2.23 -9.89
N MET A 127 -1.82 3.26 -9.22
CA MET A 127 -0.58 3.18 -8.45
C MET A 127 -0.68 4.00 -7.17
N PHE A 128 -0.05 3.53 -6.10
CA PHE A 128 0.24 4.37 -4.95
C PHE A 128 1.61 5.01 -5.07
N CYS A 129 1.65 6.31 -4.76
CA CYS A 129 2.85 7.13 -4.78
C CYS A 129 3.04 7.82 -3.44
N PHE A 130 4.28 7.97 -2.98
CA PHE A 130 4.59 8.90 -1.89
C PHE A 130 5.16 10.20 -2.46
N HIS A 131 4.90 11.31 -1.78
CA HIS A 131 5.50 12.60 -2.10
C HIS A 131 6.95 12.66 -1.61
N ASP A 132 7.90 13.01 -2.47
CA ASP A 132 9.34 13.07 -2.18
C ASP A 132 9.75 14.00 -1.00
N ILE A 133 8.94 15.00 -0.65
CA ILE A 133 9.17 15.96 0.44
C ILE A 133 8.23 15.68 1.61
N SER A 134 6.90 15.75 1.41
CA SER A 134 5.94 15.63 2.52
C SER A 134 5.76 14.20 3.02
N LYS A 135 6.12 13.20 2.19
CA LYS A 135 5.92 11.75 2.44
C LYS A 135 4.46 11.32 2.56
N GLU A 136 3.51 12.21 2.24
CA GLU A 136 2.09 11.88 2.09
C GLU A 136 1.88 10.91 0.93
N VAL A 137 0.83 10.10 1.00
CA VAL A 137 0.54 9.06 0.01
C VAL A 137 -0.64 9.48 -0.88
N TYR A 138 -0.39 9.40 -2.19
CA TYR A 138 -1.32 9.70 -3.25
C TYR A 138 -1.67 8.43 -3.99
N TYR A 139 -2.95 8.29 -4.35
CA TYR A 139 -3.42 7.34 -5.32
C TYR A 139 -3.45 7.99 -6.68
N PHE A 140 -2.75 7.38 -7.63
CA PHE A 140 -2.88 7.65 -9.04
C PHE A 140 -3.93 6.71 -9.63
N ASP A 141 -5.02 7.30 -10.10
CA ASP A 141 -6.11 6.63 -10.77
C ASP A 141 -6.01 6.96 -12.28
N HIS A 142 -5.85 5.95 -13.12
CA HIS A 142 -5.79 6.10 -14.57
C HIS A 142 -7.18 6.02 -15.23
N ASP A 143 -8.20 5.57 -14.48
CA ASP A 143 -9.56 5.33 -14.95
C ASP A 143 -10.46 6.57 -14.73
N ASP A 144 -10.42 7.17 -13.55
CA ASP A 144 -11.31 8.27 -13.17
C ASP A 144 -10.63 9.49 -12.52
N ARG A 145 -11.25 10.66 -12.72
CA ARG A 145 -10.80 11.93 -12.14
C ARG A 145 -11.30 12.08 -10.69
N PRO A 146 -10.55 12.78 -9.83
CA PRO A 146 -9.22 13.32 -10.07
C PRO A 146 -8.17 12.20 -10.17
N TYR A 147 -7.26 12.33 -11.14
CA TYR A 147 -6.23 11.33 -11.41
C TYR A 147 -5.24 11.22 -10.25
N LEU A 148 -4.99 12.31 -9.52
CA LEU A 148 -4.15 12.29 -8.31
C LEU A 148 -4.99 12.67 -7.10
N THR A 149 -5.14 11.73 -6.17
CA THR A 149 -5.86 11.95 -4.91
C THR A 149 -4.95 11.67 -3.74
N LYS A 150 -4.79 12.62 -2.82
CA LYS A 150 -4.15 12.34 -1.53
C LYS A 150 -5.06 11.43 -0.71
N ILE A 151 -4.63 10.20 -0.44
CA ILE A 151 -5.41 9.25 0.35
C ILE A 151 -4.90 9.21 1.79
N PHE A 152 -3.59 9.12 2.01
CA PHE A 152 -3.04 8.95 3.36
C PHE A 152 -2.05 10.05 3.71
N ASP A 153 -1.94 10.36 5.00
CA ASP A 153 -0.98 11.35 5.48
C ASP A 153 0.44 10.75 5.57
N ASP A 154 0.56 9.42 5.70
CA ASP A 154 1.82 8.69 5.69
C ASP A 154 1.64 7.24 5.19
N VAL A 155 2.76 6.51 5.09
CA VAL A 155 2.78 5.11 4.66
C VAL A 155 2.34 4.14 5.76
N ASP A 156 2.36 4.54 7.05
CA ASP A 156 1.83 3.69 8.12
C ASP A 156 0.33 3.47 7.92
N GLU A 157 -0.41 4.53 7.57
CA GLU A 157 -1.82 4.42 7.25
C GLU A 157 -2.09 3.55 6.02
N TYR A 158 -1.29 3.69 4.96
CA TYR A 158 -1.41 2.86 3.76
C TYR A 158 -1.24 1.37 4.07
N LEU A 159 -0.09 0.99 4.65
CA LEU A 159 0.25 -0.41 4.94
C LEU A 159 -0.76 -1.03 5.92
N LYS A 160 -1.17 -0.27 6.94
CA LYS A 160 -2.19 -0.69 7.91
C LYS A 160 -3.52 -1.01 7.22
N CYS A 161 -3.99 -0.16 6.33
CA CYS A 161 -5.27 -0.39 5.65
C CYS A 161 -5.18 -1.59 4.69
N CYS A 162 -4.08 -1.73 3.95
CA CYS A 162 -3.85 -2.89 3.08
C CYS A 162 -3.88 -4.19 3.89
N LEU A 163 -3.13 -4.27 4.99
CA LEU A 163 -3.10 -5.44 5.87
C LEU A 163 -4.43 -5.74 6.56
N ILE A 164 -5.30 -4.75 6.77
CA ILE A 164 -6.67 -4.98 7.26
C ILE A 164 -7.53 -5.57 6.13
N LEU A 165 -7.47 -5.02 4.92
CA LEU A 165 -8.23 -5.49 3.75
C LEU A 165 -7.81 -6.90 3.32
N LEU A 166 -6.51 -7.21 3.38
CA LEU A 166 -5.94 -8.52 3.08
C LEU A 166 -6.59 -9.66 3.87
N GLN A 167 -7.08 -9.36 5.07
CA GLN A 167 -7.72 -10.36 5.93
C GLN A 167 -9.12 -10.76 5.46
N SER A 168 -9.69 -10.11 4.43
CA SER A 168 -10.99 -10.49 3.85
C SER A 168 -11.02 -11.94 3.34
N ASP A 169 -9.90 -12.43 2.83
CA ASP A 169 -9.75 -13.80 2.31
C ASP A 169 -9.54 -14.85 3.42
N LEU A 170 -9.29 -14.43 4.65
CA LEU A 170 -9.03 -15.32 5.79
C LEU A 170 -10.32 -15.73 6.53
N PHE A 171 -11.43 -15.81 5.80
CA PHE A 171 -12.72 -16.19 6.36
C PHE A 171 -12.70 -17.68 6.77
N GLY A 172 -13.08 -17.96 8.02
CA GLY A 172 -13.30 -19.33 8.49
C GLY A 172 -14.68 -19.82 8.02
N ASP A 173 -15.54 -20.17 8.97
CA ASP A 173 -16.94 -20.55 8.68
C ASP A 173 -17.88 -19.34 8.43
N ALA A 174 -17.34 -18.11 8.41
CA ALA A 174 -18.12 -16.91 8.13
C ALA A 174 -18.48 -16.79 6.63
N ILE A 175 -19.47 -15.96 6.33
CA ILE A 175 -19.84 -15.65 4.93
C ILE A 175 -18.77 -14.70 4.34
N PRO A 176 -18.16 -14.99 3.17
CA PRO A 176 -17.09 -14.15 2.60
C PRO A 176 -17.47 -12.66 2.50
N ASP A 177 -18.61 -12.35 1.86
CA ASP A 177 -19.12 -10.98 1.73
C ASP A 177 -19.29 -10.26 3.08
N GLN A 178 -19.56 -11.01 4.15
CA GLN A 178 -19.68 -10.45 5.49
C GLN A 178 -18.31 -10.08 6.08
N VAL A 179 -17.27 -10.88 5.84
CA VAL A 179 -15.90 -10.57 6.27
C VAL A 179 -15.34 -9.41 5.47
N GLU A 180 -15.60 -9.35 4.16
CA GLU A 180 -15.25 -8.20 3.32
C GLU A 180 -15.86 -6.91 3.90
N GLN A 181 -17.17 -6.91 4.18
CA GLN A 181 -17.82 -5.74 4.79
C GLN A 181 -17.20 -5.35 6.14
N TRP A 182 -16.79 -6.32 6.96
CA TRP A 182 -16.17 -6.02 8.26
C TRP A 182 -14.81 -5.36 8.15
N VAL A 183 -13.95 -5.80 7.22
CA VAL A 183 -12.64 -5.17 7.00
C VAL A 183 -12.82 -3.79 6.35
N GLU A 184 -13.77 -3.64 5.42
CA GLU A 184 -14.09 -2.35 4.84
C GLU A 184 -14.60 -1.36 5.89
N ASP A 185 -15.52 -1.76 6.76
CA ASP A 185 -16.02 -0.92 7.85
C ASP A 185 -14.86 -0.39 8.71
N MET A 186 -13.89 -1.26 9.03
CA MET A 186 -12.71 -0.88 9.82
C MET A 186 -11.84 0.15 9.08
N VAL A 187 -11.64 -0.02 7.76
CA VAL A 187 -10.90 0.95 6.97
C VAL A 187 -11.68 2.26 6.79
N ILE A 188 -12.99 2.21 6.61
CA ILE A 188 -13.86 3.39 6.57
C ILE A 188 -13.77 4.19 7.88
N GLU A 189 -13.70 3.53 9.03
CA GLU A 189 -13.49 4.18 10.32
C GLU A 189 -12.13 4.90 10.39
N LEU A 190 -11.10 4.41 9.69
CA LEU A 190 -9.76 4.99 9.67
C LEU A 190 -9.63 6.16 8.69
N ILE A 191 -10.10 5.99 7.44
CA ILE A 191 -9.82 6.94 6.34
C ILE A 191 -11.06 7.59 5.75
N GLY A 192 -12.25 7.13 6.14
CA GLY A 192 -13.53 7.60 5.62
C GLY A 192 -13.95 6.92 4.31
N ASP A 193 -15.27 6.80 4.15
CA ASP A 193 -15.93 6.12 3.02
C ASP A 193 -15.51 6.66 1.64
N GLN A 194 -15.37 7.98 1.51
CA GLN A 194 -15.00 8.58 0.23
C GLN A 194 -13.61 8.18 -0.25
N LYS A 195 -12.66 8.01 0.68
CA LYS A 195 -11.28 7.62 0.32
C LYS A 195 -11.21 6.14 -0.04
N LEU A 196 -11.89 5.28 0.72
CA LEU A 196 -11.95 3.85 0.39
C LEU A 196 -12.62 3.64 -0.96
N LYS A 197 -13.71 4.37 -1.24
CA LYS A 197 -14.34 4.36 -2.57
C LYS A 197 -13.38 4.74 -3.67
N LYS A 198 -12.70 5.88 -3.55
CA LYS A 198 -11.73 6.31 -4.57
C LYS A 198 -10.60 5.29 -4.82
N TRP A 199 -10.24 4.50 -3.81
CA TRP A 199 -9.23 3.45 -3.95
C TRP A 199 -9.80 2.17 -4.60
N ARG A 200 -10.95 1.66 -4.15
CA ARG A 200 -11.44 0.32 -4.54
C ARG A 200 -12.54 0.28 -5.60
N TYR A 201 -13.22 1.40 -5.89
CA TYR A 201 -14.47 1.44 -6.67
C TYR A 201 -14.56 2.61 -7.66
#